data_AF-A0A419HSM4-F1
#
_entry.id   AF-A0A419HSM4-F1
#
_cell.length_a   1.000
_cell.length_b   1.000
_cell.length_c   1.000
_cell.angle_alpha   90.00
_cell.angle_beta   90.00
_cell.angle_gamma   90.00
#
_symmetry.space_group_name_H-M   'P 1'
#
loop_
_entity.id
_entity.type
_entity.pdbx_description
1 polymer ?
#
loop_
_entity_poly.entity_id
_entity_poly.type
_entity_poly.pdbx_seq_one_letter_code
_entity_poly.pdbx_strand_id
1 'polypeptide(L)'
;MALGVLSLVLTGCSQEAGPTPGPNPGTPGPDALPIKLDALSADACYSSPQTQRPSGCEKYVTEVGGTAGSVHARAQAGKTVDRPLDGEATALDQAVSAFRGAGCTTVPSPGGACTKALTDIATTIAAVKKQVNQQAATG
;
A
#
# COMPACT_ATOMS: atom_id res chain seq x y z
N MET A 1 33.29 -40.27 -55.62
CA MET A 1 32.72 -38.91 -55.48
C MET A 1 31.76 -38.96 -54.29
N ALA A 2 32.19 -39.01 -53.03
CA ALA A 2 32.94 -38.04 -52.22
C ALA A 2 32.15 -36.74 -51.92
N LEU A 3 32.04 -36.45 -50.60
CA LEU A 3 31.70 -35.19 -49.91
C LEU A 3 30.19 -34.94 -49.70
N GLY A 4 29.68 -34.62 -48.51
CA GLY A 4 30.30 -34.34 -47.22
C GLY A 4 29.21 -33.95 -46.21
N VAL A 5 29.47 -34.24 -44.93
CA VAL A 5 28.63 -33.86 -43.78
C VAL A 5 28.80 -32.36 -43.54
N LEU A 6 27.70 -31.59 -43.45
CA LEU A 6 27.72 -30.25 -42.87
C LEU A 6 26.77 -30.17 -41.66
N SER A 7 27.37 -30.37 -40.49
CA SER A 7 26.84 -29.93 -39.21
C SER A 7 26.91 -28.40 -39.16
N LEU A 8 25.78 -27.71 -39.05
CA LEU A 8 25.77 -26.30 -38.66
C LEU A 8 25.66 -26.19 -37.14
N VAL A 9 26.81 -25.96 -36.51
CA VAL A 9 26.93 -25.46 -35.15
C VAL A 9 26.82 -23.94 -35.24
N LEU A 10 25.70 -23.35 -34.80
CA LEU A 10 25.63 -21.91 -34.54
C LEU A 10 25.79 -21.68 -33.03
N THR A 11 27.04 -21.65 -32.59
CA THR A 11 27.45 -20.92 -31.40
C THR A 11 27.59 -19.45 -31.75
N GLY A 12 26.94 -18.57 -30.99
CA GLY A 12 27.46 -17.21 -30.75
C GLY A 12 26.49 -16.05 -30.97
N CYS A 13 26.16 -15.41 -29.84
CA CYS A 13 26.13 -13.96 -29.70
C CYS A 13 24.98 -13.18 -30.36
N SER A 14 23.84 -13.14 -29.67
CA SER A 14 23.21 -11.89 -29.23
C SER A 14 21.95 -12.27 -28.46
N GLN A 15 22.08 -12.50 -27.14
CA GLN A 15 20.95 -12.09 -26.30
C GLN A 15 21.05 -10.57 -26.30
N GLU A 16 20.35 -9.99 -27.28
CA GLU A 16 20.06 -8.57 -27.32
C GLU A 16 19.55 -8.22 -25.93
N ALA A 17 20.33 -7.38 -25.24
CA ALA A 17 19.82 -6.60 -24.15
C ALA A 17 18.70 -5.76 -24.77
N GLY A 18 17.49 -6.33 -24.78
CA GLY A 18 16.26 -5.58 -24.96
C GLY A 18 16.35 -4.37 -24.05
N PRO A 19 15.78 -3.22 -24.47
CA PRO A 19 15.94 -1.97 -23.75
C PRO A 19 15.71 -2.24 -22.28
N THR A 20 16.76 -2.04 -21.47
CA THR A 20 16.63 -2.04 -20.01
C THR A 20 15.43 -1.14 -19.74
N PRO A 21 14.35 -1.64 -19.12
CA PRO A 21 13.22 -0.78 -18.79
C PRO A 21 13.79 0.41 -18.05
N GLY A 22 13.76 1.58 -18.69
CA GLY A 22 14.03 2.83 -18.01
C GLY A 22 13.13 2.88 -16.78
N PRO A 23 13.52 3.59 -15.71
CA PRO A 23 12.66 3.73 -14.53
C PRO A 23 11.26 4.11 -15.01
N ASN A 24 10.29 3.22 -14.75
CA ASN A 24 8.90 3.43 -15.12
C ASN A 24 8.52 4.87 -14.72
N PRO A 25 7.88 5.68 -15.60
CA PRO A 25 7.39 7.01 -15.26
C PRO A 25 6.26 7.02 -14.21
N GLY A 26 6.12 5.94 -13.43
CA GLY A 26 5.14 5.78 -12.37
C GLY A 26 5.66 4.97 -11.19
N THR A 27 6.99 4.82 -11.02
CA THR A 27 7.52 4.39 -9.72
C THR A 27 7.50 5.63 -8.84
N PRO A 28 6.53 5.81 -7.92
CA PRO A 28 6.66 6.89 -6.95
C PRO A 28 8.01 6.70 -6.27
N GLY A 29 8.74 7.81 -6.11
CA GLY A 29 10.09 7.80 -5.57
C GLY A 29 10.17 7.12 -4.19
N PRO A 30 11.37 7.04 -3.60
CA PRO A 30 11.62 6.32 -2.34
C PRO A 30 10.71 6.74 -1.16
N ASP A 31 9.93 7.81 -1.30
CA ASP A 31 8.93 8.28 -0.35
C ASP A 31 7.51 8.39 -0.97
N ALA A 32 6.94 7.26 -1.39
CA ALA A 32 5.58 7.18 -1.95
C ALA A 32 4.47 7.33 -0.89
N LEU A 33 4.82 7.22 0.38
CA LEU A 33 3.85 7.11 1.48
C LEU A 33 2.97 8.36 1.66
N PRO A 34 3.48 9.60 1.60
CA PRO A 34 2.64 10.79 1.69
C PRO A 34 1.58 10.85 0.59
N ILE A 35 1.93 10.45 -0.64
CA ILE A 35 1.01 10.41 -1.79
C ILE A 35 -0.08 9.37 -1.55
N LYS A 36 0.28 8.16 -1.09
CA LYS A 36 -0.69 7.10 -0.75
C LYS A 36 -1.67 7.55 0.33
N LEU A 37 -1.15 8.17 1.40
CA LEU A 37 -1.97 8.66 2.50
C LEU A 37 -2.91 9.78 2.05
N ASP A 38 -2.48 10.63 1.12
CA ASP A 38 -3.34 11.65 0.54
C ASP A 38 -4.46 11.04 -0.31
N ALA A 39 -4.13 10.11 -1.18
CA ALA A 39 -5.10 9.36 -1.98
C ALA A 39 -6.14 8.64 -1.11
N LEU A 40 -5.71 7.98 -0.02
CA LEU A 40 -6.61 7.35 0.94
C LEU A 40 -7.51 8.37 1.65
N SER A 41 -6.99 9.57 1.94
CA SER A 41 -7.77 10.62 2.61
C SER A 41 -8.80 11.30 1.71
N ALA A 42 -8.67 11.15 0.39
CA ALA A 42 -9.65 11.64 -0.57
C ALA A 42 -10.86 10.70 -0.71
N ASP A 43 -10.79 9.48 -0.16
CA ASP A 43 -11.85 8.49 -0.27
C ASP A 43 -13.07 8.84 0.62
N ALA A 44 -14.28 8.49 0.17
CA ALA A 44 -15.51 8.69 0.93
C ALA A 44 -15.56 7.83 2.21
N CYS A 45 -14.93 6.65 2.18
CA CYS A 45 -14.79 5.75 3.31
C CYS A 45 -13.82 6.28 4.37
N TYR A 46 -12.95 7.24 4.02
CA TYR A 46 -12.14 8.02 4.96
C TYR A 46 -12.88 9.25 5.48
N SER A 47 -13.44 10.06 4.57
CA SER A 47 -13.95 11.40 4.88
C SER A 47 -15.33 11.40 5.54
N SER A 48 -16.13 10.35 5.33
CA SER A 48 -17.47 10.22 5.93
C SER A 48 -17.78 8.77 6.32
N PRO A 49 -16.96 8.13 7.17
CA PRO A 49 -17.04 6.69 7.46
C PRO A 49 -18.36 6.28 8.12
N GLN A 50 -19.00 7.22 8.83
CA GLN A 50 -20.25 6.98 9.54
C GLN A 50 -21.47 6.87 8.62
N THR A 51 -21.39 7.41 7.40
CA THR A 51 -22.49 7.40 6.44
C THR A 51 -22.26 6.39 5.31
N GLN A 52 -21.05 5.82 5.20
CA GLN A 52 -20.75 4.89 4.12
C GLN A 52 -21.36 3.51 4.35
N ARG A 53 -21.77 2.89 3.24
CA ARG A 53 -22.12 1.48 3.21
C ARG A 53 -20.85 0.64 3.37
N PRO A 54 -20.73 -0.22 4.41
CA PRO A 54 -19.50 -0.97 4.65
C PRO A 54 -19.07 -1.83 3.46
N SER A 55 -20.00 -2.54 2.81
CA SER A 55 -19.70 -3.32 1.60
C SER A 55 -19.19 -2.49 0.41
N GLY A 56 -19.42 -1.17 0.39
CA GLY A 56 -18.83 -0.27 -0.61
C GLY A 56 -17.37 0.09 -0.36
N CYS A 57 -16.85 -0.16 0.85
CA CYS A 57 -15.51 0.26 1.29
C CYS A 57 -14.45 -0.83 1.18
N GLU A 58 -14.75 -2.01 0.63
CA GLU A 58 -13.81 -3.14 0.57
C GLU A 58 -12.50 -2.79 -0.14
N LYS A 59 -12.58 -2.12 -1.30
CA LYS A 59 -11.41 -1.68 -2.04
C LYS A 59 -10.57 -0.73 -1.20
N TYR A 60 -11.20 0.29 -0.61
CA TYR A 60 -10.54 1.25 0.26
C TYR A 60 -9.80 0.54 1.40
N VAL A 61 -10.45 -0.35 2.13
CA VAL A 61 -9.85 -1.11 3.25
C VAL A 61 -8.66 -1.98 2.78
N THR A 62 -8.69 -2.47 1.55
CA THR A 62 -7.57 -3.23 0.96
C THR A 62 -6.35 -2.35 0.69
N GLU A 63 -6.57 -1.17 0.10
CA GLU A 63 -5.51 -0.17 -0.12
C GLU A 63 -4.92 0.33 1.21
N VAL A 64 -5.75 0.49 2.24
CA VAL A 64 -5.32 0.81 3.61
C VAL A 64 -4.41 -0.27 4.16
N GLY A 65 -4.77 -1.55 4.02
CA GLY A 65 -3.92 -2.66 4.46
C GLY A 65 -2.55 -2.69 3.77
N GLY A 66 -2.49 -2.42 2.46
CA GLY A 66 -1.22 -2.28 1.74
C GLY A 66 -0.40 -1.05 2.20
N THR A 67 -1.09 0.00 2.63
CA THR A 67 -0.46 1.21 3.16
C THR A 67 0.10 0.97 4.56
N ALA A 68 -0.57 0.21 5.44
CA ALA A 68 -0.06 -0.17 6.76
C ALA A 68 1.35 -0.79 6.67
N GLY A 69 1.55 -1.74 5.76
CA GLY A 69 2.87 -2.33 5.50
C GLY A 69 3.92 -1.31 5.02
N SER A 70 3.50 -0.30 4.25
CA SER A 70 4.40 0.80 3.85
C SER A 70 4.76 1.72 5.03
N VAL A 71 3.84 1.92 5.99
CA VAL A 71 4.09 2.69 7.21
C VAL A 71 5.07 1.94 8.13
N HIS A 72 4.88 0.63 8.33
CA HIS A 72 5.82 -0.23 9.05
C HIS A 72 7.23 -0.16 8.45
N ALA A 73 7.34 -0.31 7.13
CA ALA A 73 8.62 -0.24 6.43
C ALA A 73 9.33 1.11 6.66
N ARG A 74 8.58 2.22 6.60
CA ARG A 74 9.12 3.56 6.90
C ARG A 74 9.60 3.66 8.34
N ALA A 75 8.79 3.22 9.30
CA ALA A 75 9.13 3.27 10.72
C ALA A 75 10.43 2.52 11.05
N GLN A 76 10.77 1.50 10.25
CA GLN A 76 11.95 0.66 10.41
C GLN A 76 13.15 1.07 9.53
N ALA A 77 13.00 2.06 8.65
CA ALA A 77 14.03 2.44 7.68
C ALA A 77 15.26 3.15 8.31
N GLY A 78 15.10 3.71 9.52
CA GLY A 78 16.16 4.40 10.25
C GLY A 78 17.11 3.47 11.01
N LYS A 79 18.20 4.03 11.58
CA LYS A 79 19.10 3.29 12.49
C LYS A 79 18.39 2.81 13.76
N THR A 80 17.33 3.49 14.14
CA THR A 80 16.43 3.16 15.25
C THR A 80 15.01 3.14 14.72
N VAL A 81 14.21 2.21 15.23
CA VAL A 81 12.78 2.13 14.90
C VAL A 81 12.04 3.35 15.45
N ASP A 82 11.26 4.02 14.59
CA ASP A 82 10.27 5.01 15.00
C ASP A 82 9.06 4.27 15.62
N ARG A 83 9.14 4.01 16.93
CA ARG A 83 8.08 3.27 17.64
C ARG A 83 6.71 3.95 17.59
N PRO A 84 6.59 5.28 17.70
CA PRO A 84 5.31 5.95 17.47
C PRO A 84 4.69 5.60 16.12
N LEU A 85 5.46 5.71 15.03
CA LEU A 85 4.95 5.43 13.69
C LEU A 85 4.62 3.94 13.47
N ASP A 86 5.45 3.04 14.02
CA ASP A 86 5.22 1.59 13.99
C ASP A 86 3.98 1.18 14.78
N GLY A 87 3.69 1.89 15.88
CA GLY A 87 2.47 1.74 16.67
C GLY A 87 1.22 2.14 15.90
N GLU A 88 1.26 3.26 15.15
CA GLU A 88 0.15 3.67 14.28
C GLU A 88 -0.06 2.68 13.12
N ALA A 89 1.02 2.14 12.54
CA ALA A 89 0.92 1.09 11.53
C ALA A 89 0.22 -0.17 12.08
N THR A 90 0.60 -0.59 13.30
CA THR A 90 -0.03 -1.70 14.01
C THR A 90 -1.52 -1.43 14.27
N ALA A 91 -1.88 -0.22 14.68
CA ALA A 91 -3.26 0.17 14.89
C ALA A 91 -4.07 0.13 13.57
N LEU A 92 -3.45 0.47 12.44
CA LEU A 92 -4.08 0.41 11.13
C LEU A 92 -4.36 -1.03 10.72
N ASP A 93 -3.41 -1.95 10.93
CA ASP A 93 -3.60 -3.39 10.71
C ASP A 93 -4.73 -3.95 11.58
N GLN A 94 -4.80 -3.55 12.86
CA GLN A 94 -5.87 -3.96 13.76
C GLN A 94 -7.24 -3.49 13.29
N ALA A 95 -7.36 -2.24 12.83
CA ALA A 95 -8.63 -1.70 12.34
C ALA A 95 -9.08 -2.37 11.02
N VAL A 96 -8.15 -2.62 10.10
CA VAL A 96 -8.39 -3.41 8.88
C VAL A 96 -8.83 -4.84 9.21
N SER A 97 -8.17 -5.46 10.18
CA SER A 97 -8.51 -6.80 10.68
C SER A 97 -9.90 -6.82 11.30
N ALA A 98 -10.27 -5.81 12.10
CA ALA A 98 -11.60 -5.69 12.69
C ALA A 98 -12.69 -5.57 11.61
N PHE A 99 -12.45 -4.77 10.56
CA PHE A 99 -13.37 -4.66 9.43
C PHE A 99 -13.58 -6.00 8.71
N ARG A 100 -12.49 -6.71 8.41
CA ARG A 100 -12.54 -8.01 7.72
C ARG A 100 -13.16 -9.10 8.60
N GLY A 101 -12.75 -9.18 9.86
CA GLY A 101 -13.19 -10.18 10.83
C GLY A 101 -14.68 -10.05 11.19
N ALA A 102 -15.23 -8.83 11.13
CA ALA A 102 -16.66 -8.60 11.30
C ALA A 102 -17.50 -8.86 10.03
N GLY A 103 -16.90 -9.30 8.93
CA GLY A 103 -17.63 -9.61 7.68
C GLY A 103 -18.18 -8.38 6.97
N CYS A 104 -17.58 -7.21 7.17
CA CYS A 104 -18.15 -5.92 6.75
C CYS A 104 -18.31 -5.75 5.23
N THR A 105 -17.64 -6.57 4.42
CA THR A 105 -17.80 -6.60 2.95
C THR A 105 -19.20 -7.06 2.52
N THR A 106 -19.98 -7.66 3.42
CA THR A 106 -21.35 -8.11 3.15
C THR A 106 -22.42 -7.20 3.76
N VAL A 107 -22.03 -6.23 4.58
CA VAL A 107 -22.97 -5.40 5.34
C VAL A 107 -23.50 -4.27 4.44
N PRO A 108 -24.84 -4.16 4.25
CA PRO A 108 -25.43 -3.23 3.29
C PRO A 108 -25.77 -1.85 3.89
N SER A 109 -25.57 -1.65 5.19
CA SER A 109 -25.95 -0.40 5.87
C SER A 109 -24.92 0.02 6.92
N PRO A 110 -24.72 1.33 7.15
CA PRO A 110 -23.85 1.80 8.22
C PRO A 110 -24.39 1.43 9.60
N GLY A 111 -23.49 1.30 10.57
CA GLY A 111 -23.76 1.00 11.97
C GLY A 111 -22.81 -0.04 12.56
N GLY A 112 -22.90 -0.21 13.87
CA GLY A 112 -22.24 -1.28 14.61
C GLY A 112 -20.72 -1.33 14.43
N ALA A 113 -20.17 -2.55 14.47
CA ALA A 113 -18.74 -2.81 14.41
C ALA A 113 -18.10 -2.36 13.08
N CYS A 114 -18.83 -2.41 11.97
CA CYS A 114 -18.29 -2.03 10.65
C CYS A 114 -18.09 -0.53 10.50
N THR A 115 -19.05 0.28 10.95
CA THR A 115 -18.85 1.73 11.00
C THR A 115 -17.75 2.11 11.97
N LYS A 116 -17.67 1.44 13.13
CA LYS A 116 -16.57 1.66 14.08
C LYS A 116 -15.22 1.38 13.42
N ALA A 117 -15.06 0.24 12.74
CA ALA A 117 -13.80 -0.11 12.08
C ALA A 117 -13.41 0.91 10.98
N LEU A 118 -14.37 1.40 10.19
CA LEU A 118 -14.11 2.47 9.21
C LEU A 118 -13.69 3.79 9.88
N THR A 119 -14.32 4.16 10.99
CA THR A 119 -13.95 5.35 11.77
C THR A 119 -12.56 5.22 12.40
N ASP A 120 -12.23 4.03 12.92
CA ASP A 120 -10.91 3.74 13.49
C ASP A 120 -9.84 3.84 12.38
N ILE A 121 -10.08 3.24 11.20
CA ILE A 121 -9.19 3.38 10.03
C ILE A 121 -8.96 4.85 9.67
N ALA A 122 -10.03 5.64 9.54
CA ALA A 122 -9.91 7.05 9.18
C ALA A 122 -9.11 7.86 10.22
N THR A 123 -9.36 7.61 11.50
CA THR A 123 -8.64 8.25 12.61
C THR A 123 -7.15 7.91 12.58
N THR A 124 -6.81 6.64 12.39
CA THR A 124 -5.41 6.19 12.32
C THR A 124 -4.70 6.75 11.09
N ILE A 125 -5.35 6.80 9.91
CA ILE A 125 -4.76 7.43 8.72
C ILE A 125 -4.44 8.90 8.97
N ALA A 126 -5.33 9.63 9.65
CA ALA A 126 -5.08 11.03 10.01
C ALA A 126 -3.87 11.17 10.96
N ALA A 127 -3.72 10.26 11.92
CA ALA A 127 -2.58 10.23 12.84
C ALA A 127 -1.25 9.93 12.10
N VAL A 128 -1.24 8.92 11.24
CA VAL A 128 -0.08 8.58 10.39
C VAL A 128 0.29 9.77 9.50
N LYS A 129 -0.68 10.40 8.82
CA LYS A 129 -0.43 11.59 7.99
C LYS A 129 0.25 12.69 8.79
N LYS A 130 -0.26 12.98 9.98
CA LYS A 130 0.31 14.00 10.85
C LYS A 130 1.77 13.69 11.20
N GLN A 131 2.08 12.46 11.60
CA GLN A 131 3.44 12.05 11.95
C GLN A 131 4.39 12.09 10.74
N VAL A 132 3.98 11.53 9.61
CA VAL A 132 4.78 11.53 8.37
C VAL A 132 5.07 12.96 7.90
N ASN A 133 4.09 13.85 7.96
CA ASN A 133 4.28 15.26 7.60
C ASN A 133 5.19 16.00 8.60
N GLN A 134 5.12 15.67 9.89
CA GLN A 134 6.02 16.24 10.90
C GLN A 134 7.47 15.83 10.65
N GLN A 135 7.71 14.55 10.34
CA GLN A 135 9.04 14.04 9.99
C GLN A 135 9.62 14.76 8.76
N ALA A 136 8.79 15.03 7.74
CA ALA A 136 9.20 15.75 6.54
C ALA A 136 9.55 17.23 6.80
N ALA A 137 8.94 17.86 7.81
CA ALA A 137 9.21 19.25 8.18
C ALA A 137 10.47 19.42 9.04
N THR A 138 10.91 18.36 9.72
CA THR A 138 12.10 18.37 10.60
C THR A 138 13.35 17.77 9.94
N GLY A 139 13.22 17.25 8.72
CA GLY A 139 14.29 16.61 7.95
C GLY A 139 15.16 17.59 7.17
#